data_AF-A0A2K3UVW2-F1
#
_entry.id   AF-A0A2K3UVW2-F1
#
_cell.length_a   1.000
_cell.length_b   1.000
_cell.length_c   1.000
_cell.angle_alpha   90.00
_cell.angle_beta   90.00
_cell.angle_gamma   90.00
#
_symmetry.space_group_name_H-M   'P 1'
#
loop_
_entity.id
_entity.type
_entity.pdbx_description
1 polymer ?
#
loop_
_entity_poly.entity_id
_entity_poly.type
_entity_poly.pdbx_seq_one_letter_code
_entity_poly.pdbx_strand_id
1 'polypeptide(L)'
;MSNPTVTVRIREALQYAQGRAARLERTQQLEIGADLFIRIAPGGRRFLLFSLEGEPERSAAVAIAAALGLKNPQYGWHQGETLRSLTVIEEGAEVPVPERRAEAGDDESADSARVER
;
A
#
# COMPACT_ATOMS: atom_id res chain seq x y z
N MET A 1 29.79 11.67 24.75
CA MET A 1 30.22 11.36 23.37
C MET A 1 29.04 11.64 22.46
N SER A 2 29.15 12.56 21.49
CA SER A 2 28.05 12.78 20.53
C SER A 2 28.12 11.71 19.44
N ASN A 3 26.99 11.10 19.10
CA ASN A 3 26.92 10.19 17.96
C ASN A 3 27.14 11.01 16.66
N PRO A 4 27.86 10.46 15.67
CA PRO A 4 28.10 11.15 14.41
C PRO A 4 26.79 11.29 13.62
N THR A 5 26.60 12.46 13.00
CA THR A 5 25.54 12.66 12.00
C THR A 5 25.94 11.95 10.71
N VAL A 6 25.06 11.06 10.21
CA VAL A 6 25.26 10.37 8.94
C VAL A 6 24.16 10.79 7.97
N THR A 7 24.55 11.24 6.79
CA THR A 7 23.62 11.52 5.69
C THR A 7 23.39 10.25 4.88
N VAL A 8 22.14 9.81 4.79
CA VAL A 8 21.75 8.65 3.98
C VAL A 8 21.03 9.13 2.72
N ARG A 9 21.32 8.52 1.58
CA ARG A 9 20.59 8.83 0.34
C ARG A 9 19.20 8.23 0.41
N ILE A 10 18.19 8.96 -0.06
CA ILE A 10 16.81 8.47 -0.05
C ILE A 10 16.64 7.11 -0.76
N ARG A 11 17.42 6.88 -1.83
CA ARG A 11 17.46 5.59 -2.53
C ARG A 11 17.88 4.44 -1.61
N GLU A 12 18.89 4.64 -0.78
CA GLU A 12 19.38 3.62 0.16
C GLU A 12 18.35 3.36 1.25
N ALA A 13 17.70 4.41 1.77
CA ALA A 13 16.61 4.27 2.73
C ALA A 13 15.44 3.45 2.17
N LEU A 14 15.05 3.71 0.91
CA LEU A 14 14.01 2.96 0.20
C LEU A 14 14.38 1.49 0.02
N GLN A 15 15.61 1.20 -0.43
CA GLN A 15 16.10 -0.17 -0.62
C GLN A 15 16.21 -0.94 0.70
N TYR A 16 16.68 -0.27 1.76
CA TYR A 16 16.72 -0.85 3.09
C TYR A 16 15.32 -1.19 3.61
N ALA A 17 14.36 -0.29 3.44
CA ALA A 17 12.98 -0.56 3.80
C ALA A 17 12.36 -1.68 2.96
N GLN A 18 12.64 -1.75 1.65
CA GLN A 18 12.20 -2.85 0.81
C GLN A 18 12.71 -4.20 1.32
N GLY A 19 14.01 -4.30 1.61
CA GLY A 19 14.61 -5.51 2.17
C GLY A 19 14.00 -5.91 3.51
N ARG A 20 13.64 -4.93 4.35
CA ARG A 20 12.90 -5.18 5.59
C ARG A 20 11.47 -5.64 5.35
N ALA A 21 10.77 -5.06 4.37
CA ALA A 21 9.40 -5.43 4.04
C ALA A 21 9.31 -6.90 3.60
N ALA A 22 10.27 -7.33 2.77
CA ALA A 22 10.41 -8.73 2.37
C ALA A 22 10.85 -9.63 3.54
N ARG A 23 11.92 -9.27 4.25
CA ARG A 23 12.47 -10.14 5.31
C ARG A 23 11.53 -10.34 6.50
N LEU A 24 10.77 -9.30 6.86
CA LEU A 24 9.93 -9.31 8.06
C LEU A 24 8.46 -9.57 7.76
N GLU A 25 8.08 -9.68 6.48
CA GLU A 25 6.68 -9.78 6.03
C GLU A 25 5.79 -8.70 6.66
N ARG A 26 6.32 -7.48 6.74
CA ARG A 26 5.65 -6.33 7.39
C ARG A 26 5.76 -5.11 6.52
N THR A 27 4.66 -4.36 6.42
CA THR A 27 4.65 -3.06 5.77
C THR A 27 5.70 -2.14 6.38
N GLN A 28 6.54 -1.53 5.55
CA GLN A 28 7.46 -0.48 5.97
C GLN A 28 6.95 0.87 5.48
N GLN A 29 6.81 1.83 6.39
CA GLN A 29 6.41 3.19 6.06
C GLN A 29 7.61 4.13 6.18
N LEU A 30 7.78 5.02 5.20
CA LEU A 30 8.75 6.09 5.24
C LEU A 30 8.06 7.42 4.91
N GLU A 31 8.46 8.45 5.63
CA GLU A 31 8.27 9.84 5.25
C GLU A 31 9.45 10.25 4.37
N ILE A 32 9.18 10.68 3.16
CA ILE A 32 10.21 10.94 2.13
C ILE A 32 10.18 12.39 1.61
N GLY A 33 9.32 13.21 2.19
CA GLY A 33 9.16 14.64 1.98
C GLY A 33 8.24 15.20 3.07
N ALA A 34 7.99 16.51 3.08
CA ALA A 34 7.20 17.17 4.12
C ALA A 34 5.79 16.56 4.30
N ASP A 35 5.13 16.24 3.18
CA ASP A 35 3.78 15.66 3.18
C ASP A 35 3.70 14.33 2.41
N LEU A 36 4.84 13.80 1.97
CA LEU A 36 4.91 12.65 1.05
C LEU A 36 5.37 11.39 1.78
N PHE A 37 4.55 10.35 1.69
CA PHE A 37 4.76 9.09 2.39
C PHE A 37 4.69 7.91 1.44
N ILE A 38 5.52 6.90 1.71
CA ILE A 38 5.50 5.61 1.03
C ILE A 38 5.25 4.48 2.03
N ARG A 39 4.36 3.56 1.68
CA ARG A 39 4.19 2.26 2.34
C ARG A 39 4.61 1.15 1.41
N ILE A 40 5.74 0.51 1.69
CA ILE A 40 6.18 -0.69 0.97
C ILE A 40 5.53 -1.89 1.65
N ALA A 41 4.74 -2.65 0.90
CA ALA A 41 4.00 -3.78 1.45
C ALA A 41 4.92 -5.01 1.69
N PRO A 42 4.43 -6.03 2.44
CA PRO A 42 5.13 -7.32 2.56
C PRO A 42 5.54 -7.89 1.19
N GLY A 43 6.64 -8.64 1.16
CA GLY A 43 7.30 -9.08 -0.08
C GLY A 43 8.10 -8.01 -0.83
N GLY A 44 7.88 -6.71 -0.56
CA GLY A 44 8.72 -5.62 -1.10
C GLY A 44 8.58 -5.35 -2.60
N ARG A 45 7.57 -5.93 -3.27
CA ARG A 45 7.33 -5.79 -4.72
C ARG A 45 6.14 -4.88 -5.08
N ARG A 46 5.53 -4.25 -4.07
CA ARG A 46 4.45 -3.27 -4.24
C ARG A 46 4.52 -2.19 -3.18
N PHE A 47 4.05 -0.99 -3.51
CA PHE A 47 3.96 0.12 -2.56
C PHE A 47 2.76 1.03 -2.83
N LEU A 48 2.37 1.77 -1.80
CA LEU A 48 1.43 2.88 -1.87
C LEU A 48 2.21 4.18 -1.63
N LEU A 49 2.08 5.14 -2.54
CA LEU A 49 2.58 6.50 -2.40
C LEU A 49 1.40 7.43 -2.13
N PHE A 50 1.48 8.26 -1.11
CA PHE A 50 0.38 9.16 -0.77
C PHE A 50 0.90 10.48 -0.18
N SER A 51 0.11 11.53 -0.38
CA SER A 51 0.34 12.84 0.22
C SER A 51 -0.71 13.11 1.29
N LEU A 52 -0.34 13.77 2.39
CA LEU A 52 -1.32 14.29 3.35
C LEU A 52 -2.06 15.50 2.78
N GLU A 53 -1.37 16.30 1.98
CA GLU A 53 -1.93 17.45 1.27
C GLU A 53 -1.78 17.25 -0.24
N GLY A 54 -2.90 17.14 -0.96
CA GLY A 54 -2.92 17.05 -2.42
C GLY A 54 -2.65 15.66 -3.00
N GLU A 55 -2.19 15.61 -4.25
CA GLU A 55 -1.92 14.38 -5.00
C GLU A 55 -0.42 14.12 -5.10
N PRO A 56 0.04 12.88 -4.85
CA PRO A 56 1.42 12.52 -5.12
C PRO A 56 1.69 12.55 -6.63
N GLU A 57 2.82 13.08 -7.04
CA GLU A 57 3.19 13.11 -8.45
C GLU A 57 3.51 11.70 -8.99
N ARG A 58 3.04 11.40 -10.21
CA ARG A 58 3.38 10.15 -10.90
C ARG A 58 4.88 10.01 -11.17
N SER A 59 5.58 11.12 -11.42
CA SER A 59 7.04 11.18 -11.59
C SER A 59 7.77 10.56 -10.40
N ALA A 60 7.34 10.89 -9.17
CA ALA A 60 7.89 10.37 -7.94
C ALA A 60 7.66 8.86 -7.81
N ALA A 61 6.44 8.40 -8.13
CA ALA A 61 6.12 6.97 -8.15
C ALA A 61 7.03 6.18 -9.11
N VAL A 62 7.27 6.71 -10.32
CA VAL A 62 8.17 6.11 -11.31
C VAL A 62 9.61 6.06 -10.80
N ALA A 63 10.11 7.14 -10.20
CA ALA A 63 11.46 7.21 -9.66
C ALA A 63 11.67 6.22 -8.50
N ILE A 64 10.67 6.09 -7.62
CA ILE A 64 10.66 5.12 -6.53
C ILE A 64 10.63 3.69 -7.07
N ALA A 65 9.75 3.39 -8.03
CA ALA A 65 9.69 2.06 -8.65
C ALA A 65 11.03 1.64 -9.26
N ALA A 66 11.73 2.57 -9.92
CA ALA A 66 13.08 2.36 -10.43
C ALA A 66 14.10 2.15 -9.29
N ALA A 67 14.04 2.92 -8.21
CA ALA A 67 14.92 2.76 -7.04
C ALA A 67 14.76 1.40 -6.35
N LEU A 68 13.52 0.88 -6.33
CA LEU A 68 13.15 -0.43 -5.79
C LEU A 68 13.37 -1.58 -6.78
N GLY A 69 13.80 -1.29 -8.01
CA GLY A 69 14.03 -2.30 -9.05
C GLY A 69 12.79 -3.12 -9.38
N LEU A 70 11.60 -2.50 -9.41
CA LEU A 70 10.38 -3.15 -9.85
C LEU A 70 10.41 -3.35 -11.37
N LYS A 71 10.04 -4.54 -11.82
CA LYS A 71 9.92 -4.92 -13.23
C LYS A 71 8.48 -4.70 -13.68
N ASN A 72 8.30 -4.08 -14.84
CA ASN A 72 7.00 -3.76 -15.43
C ASN A 72 5.97 -3.23 -14.41
N PRO A 73 6.29 -2.16 -13.66
CA PRO A 73 5.38 -1.67 -12.62
C PRO A 73 4.06 -1.18 -13.22
N GLN A 74 2.96 -1.61 -12.64
CA GLN A 74 1.61 -1.13 -12.92
C GLN A 74 1.25 -0.03 -11.92
N TYR A 75 0.59 1.01 -12.41
CA TYR A 75 0.26 2.20 -11.62
C TYR A 75 -1.27 2.33 -11.53
N GLY A 76 -1.80 2.21 -10.32
CA GLY A 76 -3.22 2.37 -10.01
C GLY A 76 -3.46 3.62 -9.18
N TRP A 77 -4.46 4.41 -9.56
CA TRP A 77 -4.92 5.53 -8.75
C TRP A 77 -5.97 5.06 -7.74
N HIS A 78 -5.81 5.47 -6.49
CA HIS A 78 -6.80 5.29 -5.44
C HIS A 78 -7.12 6.64 -4.81
N GLN A 79 -8.38 7.07 -4.99
CA GLN A 79 -8.94 8.23 -4.34
C GLN A 79 -9.91 7.75 -3.26
N GLY A 80 -9.46 7.69 -2.00
CA GLY A 80 -10.34 7.52 -0.86
C GLY A 80 -10.95 8.86 -0.43
N GLU A 81 -11.96 8.85 0.45
CA GLU A 81 -12.58 10.08 0.98
C GLU A 81 -11.58 11.04 1.63
N THR A 82 -10.48 10.52 2.19
CA THR A 82 -9.51 11.28 2.99
C THR A 82 -8.10 11.29 2.44
N LEU A 83 -7.77 10.47 1.44
CA LEU A 83 -6.39 10.28 1.01
C LEU A 83 -6.29 9.97 -0.48
N ARG A 84 -5.51 10.80 -1.20
CA ARG A 84 -5.19 10.62 -2.61
C ARG A 84 -3.88 9.87 -2.72
N SER A 85 -3.89 8.74 -3.42
CA SER A 85 -2.76 7.81 -3.42
C SER A 85 -2.54 7.13 -4.76
N LEU A 86 -1.28 6.78 -5.00
CA LEU A 86 -0.79 6.01 -6.13
C LEU A 86 -0.32 4.65 -5.63
N THR A 87 -0.98 3.59 -6.07
CA THR A 87 -0.52 2.22 -5.86
C THR A 87 0.38 1.81 -7.02
N VAL A 88 1.52 1.21 -6.69
CA VAL A 88 2.46 0.68 -7.67
C VAL A 88 2.76 -0.77 -7.35
N ILE A 89 2.60 -1.64 -8.34
CA ILE A 89 2.69 -3.09 -8.19
C ILE A 89 3.58 -3.63 -9.31
N GLU A 90 4.61 -4.40 -8.97
CA GLU A 90 5.33 -5.18 -9.98
C GLU A 90 4.40 -6.19 -10.64
N GLU A 91 4.49 -6.33 -11.96
CA GLU A 91 3.77 -7.37 -12.70
C GLU A 91 4.09 -8.76 -12.14
N GLY A 92 3.04 -9.53 -11.80
CA GLY A 92 3.16 -10.85 -11.20
C GLY A 92 3.36 -10.85 -9.67
N ALA A 93 3.44 -9.68 -9.02
CA ALA A 93 3.36 -9.62 -7.56
C ALA A 93 1.91 -9.88 -7.10
N GLU A 94 1.73 -10.81 -6.15
CA GLU A 94 0.41 -11.09 -5.58
C GLU A 94 -0.17 -9.84 -4.91
N VAL A 95 -1.37 -9.47 -5.36
CA VAL A 95 -2.23 -8.53 -4.65
C VAL A 95 -3.12 -9.38 -3.75
N PRO A 96 -2.97 -9.33 -2.41
CA PRO A 96 -4.00 -9.90 -1.56
C PRO A 96 -5.29 -9.14 -1.86
N VAL A 97 -6.22 -9.82 -2.54
CA VAL A 97 -7.55 -9.29 -2.79
C VAL A 97 -8.14 -9.03 -1.40
N PRO A 98 -8.55 -7.80 -1.07
CA PRO A 98 -9.27 -7.59 0.17
C PRO A 98 -10.51 -8.47 0.09
N GLU A 99 -10.64 -9.43 1.01
CA GLU A 99 -11.89 -10.19 1.17
C GLU A 99 -13.00 -9.15 1.29
N ARG A 100 -13.93 -9.16 0.32
CA ARG A 100 -15.18 -8.40 0.45
C ARG A 100 -15.69 -8.72 1.84
N ARG A 101 -15.93 -7.68 2.67
CA ARG A 101 -16.68 -7.84 3.92
C ARG A 101 -17.87 -8.73 3.56
N ALA A 102 -17.94 -9.90 4.18
CA ALA A 102 -19.11 -10.74 4.08
C ALA A 102 -20.29 -9.82 4.41
N GLU A 103 -21.13 -9.58 3.41
CA GLU A 103 -22.46 -9.06 3.64
C GLU A 103 -23.08 -10.05 4.63
N ALA A 104 -23.35 -9.58 5.84
CA ALA A 104 -24.08 -10.36 6.82
C ALA A 104 -25.43 -10.69 6.17
N GLY A 105 -25.60 -11.96 5.83
CA GLY A 105 -26.88 -12.48 5.40
C GLY A 105 -27.84 -12.44 6.58
N ASP A 106 -28.92 -11.69 6.42
CA ASP A 106 -30.16 -11.96 7.14
C ASP A 106 -30.95 -12.96 6.28
N ASP A 107 -30.64 -14.24 6.44
CA ASP A 107 -31.53 -15.34 6.08
C ASP A 107 -32.07 -15.92 7.39
N GLU A 108 -33.22 -15.41 7.85
CA GLU A 108 -34.07 -16.12 8.80
C GLU A 108 -35.28 -16.64 8.03
N SER A 109 -35.11 -17.85 7.49
CA SER A 109 -36.18 -18.64 6.91
C SER A 109 -37.07 -19.25 8.02
N ALA A 110 -38.38 -19.03 7.84
CA ALA A 110 -39.51 -19.85 8.29
C ALA A 110 -39.94 -19.81 9.77
N ASP A 111 -41.10 -19.17 10.03
CA ASP A 111 -42.08 -19.75 10.94
C ASP A 111 -43.46 -19.89 10.28
N SER A 112 -43.86 -21.15 10.26
CA SER A 112 -45.17 -21.76 10.11
C SER A 112 -46.39 -20.89 10.46
N ALA A 113 -47.39 -20.86 9.56
CA ALA A 113 -48.79 -21.13 9.91
C ALA A 113 -49.69 -21.14 8.66
N ARG A 114 -49.94 -22.34 8.15
CA ARG A 114 -51.24 -22.69 7.54
C ARG A 114 -52.29 -22.63 8.65
N VAL A 115 -53.31 -21.77 8.54
CA VAL A 115 -54.66 -22.07 9.05
C VAL A 115 -55.69 -21.45 8.11
N GLU A 116 -56.58 -22.30 7.63
CA GLU A 116 -57.75 -22.03 6.79
C GLU A 116 -58.73 -21.03 7.44
N ARG A 117 -59.36 -20.17 6.62
CA ARG A 117 -60.82 -20.07 6.42
C ARG A 117 -61.18 -19.02 5.37
#